data_AF-A0AAV4DKX4-F1
#
_entry.id   AF-A0AAV4DKX4-F1
#
_cell.length_a   1.000
_cell.length_b   1.000
_cell.length_c   1.000
_cell.angle_alpha   90.00
_cell.angle_beta   90.00
_cell.angle_gamma   90.00
#
_symmetry.space_group_name_H-M   'P 1'
#
loop_
_entity.id
_entity.type
_entity.pdbx_description
1 polymer ?
#
loop_
_entity_poly.entity_id
_entity_poly.type
_entity_poly.pdbx_seq_one_letter_code
_entity_poly.pdbx_strand_id
1 'polypeptide(L)'
;MVGLPYKPTQYSVAGAGLLYKPSQYSVAGAGLLYKPTQYSVAGAGLLFKPTQYSVAGAGLPYKPSQYSMAGAGLLYKPTQYSVAGAGLLYKPPQYSLVELDRTLPVLEPDFSVFLTPPPSGIRHLWIGHSTSLVQFDGVTILTDPVFSDRCSPLKFVGNKRYRPPPCTVATLPKVDFVLISNSHYDHLDYASVVALNERFGDGIQWYGPMGLKKWLNNCGCSKVVELTWWQTHMFNEDLNVAVVCTPCQHWGKRTSKDDNKVLWSSWCVIGPRHSFHFSGDTAYCEGYRQIGRCYGPFTLSTIPIGGYSPRDIMSNMHVDPQNAVTIHEDLRSQASIGIHWGTFSLSFEPYLEPRELLDSEIQRKKMKPSSFFTVNHGEITLVGADGFDEID
;
A
#
# COMPACT_ATOMS: atom_id res chain seq x y z
N MET A 1 -7.61 28.48 -25.22
CA MET A 1 -7.75 27.06 -25.65
C MET A 1 -9.06 26.92 -26.41
N VAL A 2 -9.01 26.65 -27.71
CA VAL A 2 -10.20 26.25 -28.48
C VAL A 2 -10.37 24.76 -28.27
N GLY A 3 -11.36 24.35 -27.47
CA GLY A 3 -11.72 22.94 -27.30
C GLY A 3 -12.92 22.61 -28.20
N LEU A 4 -12.90 21.46 -28.86
CA LEU A 4 -14.05 20.94 -29.60
C LEU A 4 -14.99 20.22 -28.60
N PRO A 5 -16.17 20.76 -28.27
CA PRO A 5 -17.05 20.12 -27.30
C PRO A 5 -17.83 18.98 -27.97
N TYR A 6 -17.64 17.74 -27.50
CA TYR A 6 -18.61 16.68 -27.77
C TYR A 6 -19.91 16.99 -27.00
N LYS A 7 -21.07 16.84 -27.66
CA LYS A 7 -22.38 17.02 -27.01
C LYS A 7 -22.59 15.93 -25.94
N PRO A 8 -23.15 16.26 -24.75
CA PRO A 8 -23.58 15.24 -23.81
C PRO A 8 -24.67 14.40 -24.48
N THR A 9 -24.51 13.09 -24.43
CA THR A 9 -25.46 12.12 -24.96
C THR A 9 -25.99 11.26 -23.81
N GLN A 10 -27.29 11.01 -23.82
CA GLN A 10 -27.95 10.04 -22.94
C GLN A 10 -28.42 8.88 -23.82
N TYR A 11 -28.11 7.66 -23.42
CA TYR A 11 -28.55 6.44 -24.10
C TYR A 11 -29.23 5.52 -23.10
N SER A 12 -30.42 5.04 -23.46
CA SER A 12 -31.15 3.99 -22.74
C SER A 12 -31.35 2.82 -23.70
N VAL A 13 -30.89 1.63 -23.32
CA VAL A 13 -30.96 0.43 -24.17
C VAL A 13 -31.46 -0.75 -23.36
N ALA A 14 -32.51 -1.41 -23.86
CA ALA A 14 -33.09 -2.62 -23.29
C ALA A 14 -33.10 -3.72 -24.37
N GLY A 15 -32.56 -4.90 -24.06
CA GLY A 15 -32.70 -6.10 -24.90
C GLY A 15 -31.82 -6.20 -26.17
N ALA A 16 -30.88 -5.28 -26.42
CA ALA A 16 -29.90 -5.38 -27.50
C ALA A 16 -28.56 -4.69 -27.13
N GLY A 17 -27.42 -5.17 -27.63
CA GLY A 17 -26.10 -4.59 -27.37
C GLY A 17 -25.75 -3.43 -28.30
N LEU A 18 -25.06 -2.39 -27.79
CA LEU A 18 -24.48 -1.31 -28.59
C LEU A 18 -23.04 -1.66 -29.01
N LEU A 19 -22.74 -1.59 -30.30
CA LEU A 19 -21.40 -1.80 -30.87
C LEU A 19 -20.80 -0.48 -31.38
N TYR A 20 -19.73 -0.01 -30.74
CA TYR A 20 -19.00 1.17 -31.21
C TYR A 20 -17.90 0.78 -32.21
N LYS A 21 -17.86 1.47 -33.37
CA LYS A 21 -16.83 1.26 -34.40
C LYS A 21 -15.45 1.79 -33.94
N PRO A 22 -14.34 1.16 -34.35
CA PRO A 22 -13.01 1.70 -34.08
C PRO A 22 -12.88 3.07 -34.75
N SER A 23 -12.31 4.02 -34.02
CA SER A 23 -12.02 5.36 -34.52
C SER A 23 -10.53 5.64 -34.36
N GLN A 24 -9.93 6.36 -35.31
CA GLN A 24 -8.56 6.86 -35.21
C GLN A 24 -8.61 8.38 -35.25
N TYR A 25 -7.98 9.03 -34.27
CA TYR A 25 -7.90 10.49 -34.20
C TYR A 25 -6.48 10.92 -33.88
N SER A 26 -5.99 11.95 -34.59
CA SER A 26 -4.72 12.63 -34.32
C SER A 26 -5.02 14.09 -34.04
N VAL A 27 -4.54 14.60 -32.90
CA VAL A 27 -4.74 16.00 -32.49
C VAL A 27 -3.40 16.60 -32.10
N ALA A 28 -3.00 17.66 -32.79
CA ALA A 28 -1.80 18.44 -32.52
C ALA A 28 -2.20 19.86 -32.09
N GLY A 29 -1.64 20.35 -30.98
CA GLY A 29 -1.81 21.74 -30.54
C GLY A 29 -3.17 22.12 -29.92
N ALA A 30 -4.08 21.16 -29.68
CA ALA A 30 -5.37 21.38 -29.00
C ALA A 30 -5.70 20.22 -28.04
N GLY A 31 -6.38 20.53 -26.92
CA GLY A 31 -6.85 19.52 -25.96
C GLY A 31 -8.23 18.96 -26.32
N LEU A 32 -8.41 17.65 -26.19
CA LEU A 32 -9.72 16.99 -26.29
C LEU A 32 -10.42 17.01 -24.93
N LEU A 33 -11.62 17.60 -24.86
CA LEU A 33 -12.43 17.66 -23.64
C LEU A 33 -13.65 16.74 -23.76
N TYR A 34 -13.62 15.60 -23.07
CA TYR A 34 -14.77 14.70 -22.98
C TYR A 34 -15.74 15.18 -21.88
N LYS A 35 -17.00 15.45 -22.25
CA LYS A 35 -18.09 15.72 -21.30
C LYS A 35 -18.64 14.37 -20.77
N PRO A 36 -19.10 14.30 -19.51
CA PRO A 36 -19.63 13.07 -18.94
C PRO A 36 -20.82 12.53 -19.73
N THR A 37 -20.81 11.24 -20.01
CA THR A 37 -21.90 10.51 -20.68
C THR A 37 -22.56 9.59 -19.66
N GLN A 38 -23.89 9.56 -19.61
CA GLN A 38 -24.66 8.67 -18.73
C GLN A 38 -25.23 7.51 -19.54
N TYR A 39 -25.02 6.28 -19.06
CA TYR A 39 -25.53 5.06 -19.65
C TYR A 39 -26.41 4.31 -18.65
N SER A 40 -27.61 3.91 -19.10
CA SER A 40 -28.49 2.98 -18.40
C SER A 40 -28.77 1.79 -19.31
N VAL A 41 -28.36 0.59 -18.89
CA VAL A 41 -28.46 -0.64 -19.71
C VAL A 41 -29.03 -1.77 -18.87
N ALA A 42 -30.08 -2.42 -19.40
CA ALA A 42 -30.75 -3.55 -18.77
C ALA A 42 -30.85 -4.73 -19.75
N GLY A 43 -30.35 -5.90 -19.35
CA GLY A 43 -30.49 -7.16 -20.09
C GLY A 43 -29.64 -7.37 -21.35
N ALA A 44 -28.59 -6.56 -21.59
CA ALA A 44 -27.58 -6.79 -22.63
C ALA A 44 -26.26 -6.02 -22.34
N GLY A 45 -25.10 -6.50 -22.81
CA GLY A 45 -23.78 -5.90 -22.54
C GLY A 45 -23.36 -4.77 -23.50
N LEU A 46 -22.44 -3.91 -23.04
CA LEU A 46 -21.76 -2.88 -23.85
C LEU A 46 -20.37 -3.37 -24.26
N LEU A 47 -20.06 -3.35 -25.57
CA LEU A 47 -18.75 -3.74 -26.10
C LEU A 47 -18.04 -2.54 -26.76
N PHE A 48 -16.91 -2.13 -26.20
CA PHE A 48 -16.05 -1.08 -26.75
C PHE A 48 -14.86 -1.71 -27.49
N LYS A 49 -14.72 -1.42 -28.79
CA LYS A 49 -13.55 -1.82 -29.60
C LYS A 49 -12.37 -0.85 -29.35
N PRO A 50 -11.10 -1.31 -29.49
CA PRO A 50 -9.93 -0.49 -29.23
C PRO A 50 -9.91 0.77 -30.10
N THR A 51 -9.59 1.91 -29.49
CA THR A 51 -9.51 3.22 -30.16
C THR A 51 -8.08 3.75 -30.00
N GLN A 52 -7.37 4.00 -31.10
CA GLN A 52 -5.99 4.51 -31.03
C GLN A 52 -5.99 6.04 -31.00
N TYR A 53 -5.25 6.61 -30.06
CA TYR A 53 -5.07 8.06 -29.91
C TYR A 53 -3.59 8.43 -29.95
N SER A 54 -3.26 9.46 -30.73
CA SER A 54 -1.95 10.12 -30.72
C SER A 54 -2.15 11.60 -30.44
N VAL A 55 -1.55 12.10 -29.36
CA VAL A 55 -1.64 13.50 -28.91
C VAL A 55 -0.25 14.02 -28.63
N ALA A 56 0.10 15.14 -29.29
CA ALA A 56 1.38 15.82 -29.14
C ALA A 56 1.16 17.25 -28.63
N GLY A 57 1.83 17.61 -27.52
CA GLY A 57 1.88 18.98 -27.01
C GLY A 57 0.64 19.50 -26.28
N ALA A 58 -0.29 18.66 -25.84
CA ALA A 58 -1.46 19.06 -25.04
C ALA A 58 -1.94 17.94 -24.09
N GLY A 59 -2.47 18.31 -22.91
CA GLY A 59 -3.00 17.37 -21.91
C GLY A 59 -4.41 16.86 -22.22
N LEU A 60 -4.72 15.65 -21.76
CA LEU A 60 -6.01 14.97 -21.92
C LEU A 60 -6.76 14.88 -20.57
N PRO A 61 -7.64 15.84 -20.22
CA PRO A 61 -8.44 15.75 -19.01
C PRO A 61 -9.66 14.83 -19.22
N TYR A 62 -9.69 13.69 -18.52
CA TYR A 62 -10.87 12.81 -18.45
C TYR A 62 -11.80 13.22 -17.29
N LYS A 63 -13.09 13.48 -17.56
CA LYS A 63 -14.12 13.53 -16.51
C LYS A 63 -14.75 12.14 -16.37
N PRO A 64 -14.91 11.59 -15.15
CA PRO A 64 -15.48 10.26 -14.96
C PRO A 64 -16.93 10.19 -15.47
N SER A 65 -17.25 9.13 -16.21
CA SER A 65 -18.62 8.81 -16.65
C SER A 65 -19.29 7.92 -15.60
N GLN A 66 -20.57 8.11 -15.35
CA GLN A 66 -21.34 7.32 -14.39
C GLN A 66 -22.12 6.23 -15.13
N TYR A 67 -22.09 5.00 -14.61
CA TYR A 67 -22.77 3.84 -15.16
C TYR A 67 -23.77 3.29 -14.14
N SER A 68 -24.96 2.92 -14.59
CA SER A 68 -25.95 2.14 -13.82
C SER A 68 -26.39 0.97 -14.68
N MET A 69 -26.16 -0.27 -14.24
CA MET A 69 -26.49 -1.47 -15.01
C MET A 69 -27.11 -2.53 -14.11
N ALA A 70 -28.13 -3.22 -14.62
CA ALA A 70 -28.77 -4.36 -13.98
C ALA A 70 -28.77 -5.55 -14.95
N GLY A 71 -28.15 -6.68 -14.56
CA GLY A 71 -28.16 -7.92 -15.34
C GLY A 71 -27.30 -7.92 -16.63
N ALA A 72 -26.20 -7.15 -16.68
CA ALA A 72 -25.29 -7.10 -17.83
C ALA A 72 -23.81 -6.90 -17.41
N GLY A 73 -22.86 -7.40 -18.21
CA GLY A 73 -21.40 -7.26 -17.99
C GLY A 73 -20.74 -6.21 -18.89
N LEU A 74 -19.67 -5.59 -18.39
CA LEU A 74 -18.77 -4.69 -19.14
C LEU A 74 -17.50 -5.44 -19.55
N LEU A 75 -17.11 -5.35 -20.82
CA LEU A 75 -15.84 -5.88 -21.32
C LEU A 75 -15.03 -4.76 -21.98
N TYR A 76 -13.90 -4.38 -21.38
CA TYR A 76 -12.92 -3.48 -21.99
C TYR A 76 -11.83 -4.30 -22.67
N LYS A 77 -11.59 -4.09 -23.97
CA LYS A 77 -10.34 -4.51 -24.62
C LYS A 77 -9.28 -3.41 -24.43
N PRO A 78 -8.02 -3.76 -24.13
CA PRO A 78 -6.98 -2.78 -23.77
C PRO A 78 -6.79 -1.76 -24.88
N THR A 79 -6.80 -0.48 -24.48
CA THR A 79 -6.56 0.66 -25.36
C THR A 79 -5.10 1.07 -25.21
N GLN A 80 -4.34 1.05 -26.31
CA GLN A 80 -2.95 1.50 -26.33
C GLN A 80 -2.89 3.03 -26.53
N TYR A 81 -2.11 3.71 -25.70
CA TYR A 81 -1.83 5.14 -25.82
C TYR A 81 -0.33 5.35 -26.05
N SER A 82 0.04 6.24 -26.97
CA SER A 82 1.41 6.80 -27.02
C SER A 82 1.32 8.30 -26.76
N VAL A 83 1.92 8.77 -25.66
CA VAL A 83 1.96 10.19 -25.31
C VAL A 83 3.43 10.62 -25.25
N ALA A 84 3.82 11.52 -26.15
CA ALA A 84 5.16 12.10 -26.17
C ALA A 84 5.07 13.56 -25.72
N GLY A 85 5.79 13.93 -24.66
CA GLY A 85 5.89 15.32 -24.19
C GLY A 85 4.66 15.88 -23.47
N ALA A 86 3.74 15.04 -22.97
CA ALA A 86 2.60 15.46 -22.16
C ALA A 86 2.31 14.43 -21.03
N GLY A 87 1.80 14.90 -19.89
CA GLY A 87 1.38 14.05 -18.78
C GLY A 87 -0.09 13.65 -18.86
N LEU A 88 -0.41 12.42 -18.50
CA LEU A 88 -1.78 11.95 -18.27
C LEU A 88 -2.23 12.39 -16.86
N LEU A 89 -3.25 13.25 -16.79
CA LEU A 89 -3.89 13.68 -15.54
C LEU A 89 -5.21 12.94 -15.38
N TYR A 90 -5.21 11.85 -14.63
CA TYR A 90 -6.44 11.18 -14.21
C TYR A 90 -7.05 11.94 -13.03
N LYS A 91 -8.35 12.22 -13.10
CA LYS A 91 -9.10 12.69 -11.92
C LYS A 91 -9.11 11.52 -10.93
N PRO A 92 -8.71 11.71 -9.66
CA PRO A 92 -8.73 10.64 -8.68
C PRO A 92 -10.15 10.04 -8.57
N PRO A 93 -10.28 8.71 -8.36
CA PRO A 93 -11.57 8.10 -8.15
C PRO A 93 -12.32 8.86 -7.04
N GLN A 94 -13.55 9.28 -7.32
CA GLN A 94 -14.40 9.85 -6.28
C GLN A 94 -15.10 8.71 -5.58
N TYR A 95 -14.57 8.32 -4.42
CA TYR A 95 -15.19 7.33 -3.57
C TYR A 95 -16.35 7.96 -2.79
N SER A 96 -17.47 7.26 -2.69
CA SER A 96 -18.53 7.65 -1.75
C SER A 96 -18.07 7.35 -0.33
N LEU A 97 -18.08 8.34 0.56
CA LEU A 97 -17.73 8.12 1.97
C LEU A 97 -18.63 7.05 2.60
N VAL A 98 -19.92 7.04 2.28
CA VAL A 98 -20.88 6.02 2.75
C VAL A 98 -20.49 4.62 2.29
N GLU A 99 -20.00 4.49 1.05
CA GLU A 99 -19.54 3.20 0.55
C GLU A 99 -18.25 2.78 1.25
N LEU A 100 -17.28 3.70 1.38
CA LEU A 100 -16.03 3.44 2.08
C LEU A 100 -16.25 3.06 3.55
N ASP A 101 -17.16 3.73 4.25
CA ASP A 101 -17.47 3.39 5.65
C ASP A 101 -18.12 2.00 5.76
N ARG A 102 -18.79 1.52 4.70
CA ARG A 102 -19.37 0.18 4.65
C ARG A 102 -18.34 -0.89 4.28
N THR A 103 -17.47 -0.62 3.31
CA THR A 103 -16.55 -1.64 2.75
C THR A 103 -15.17 -1.64 3.38
N LEU A 104 -14.76 -0.50 3.94
CA LEU A 104 -13.44 -0.25 4.49
C LEU A 104 -13.51 0.71 5.71
N PRO A 105 -14.20 0.29 6.79
CA PRO A 105 -14.42 1.13 7.96
C PRO A 105 -13.08 1.52 8.62
N VAL A 106 -13.08 2.69 9.26
CA VAL A 106 -12.00 3.11 10.16
C VAL A 106 -12.50 2.97 11.58
N LEU A 107 -11.92 2.05 12.31
CA LEU A 107 -12.24 1.73 13.70
C LEU A 107 -11.42 2.62 14.62
N GLU A 108 -11.99 2.95 15.78
CA GLU A 108 -11.26 3.64 16.84
C GLU A 108 -10.51 2.62 17.70
N PRO A 109 -9.17 2.65 17.75
CA PRO A 109 -8.38 1.66 18.48
C PRO A 109 -8.39 1.95 19.97
N ASP A 110 -8.63 0.91 20.79
CA ASP A 110 -8.44 0.98 22.23
C ASP A 110 -6.95 0.82 22.57
N PHE A 111 -6.26 1.93 22.87
CA PHE A 111 -4.84 1.90 23.21
C PHE A 111 -4.55 1.39 24.63
N SER A 112 -5.56 1.17 25.48
CA SER A 112 -5.34 0.62 26.83
C SER A 112 -4.69 -0.77 26.77
N VAL A 113 -4.97 -1.54 25.71
CA VAL A 113 -4.36 -2.87 25.52
C VAL A 113 -2.85 -2.80 25.27
N PHE A 114 -2.32 -1.67 24.79
CA PHE A 114 -0.87 -1.50 24.55
C PHE A 114 -0.09 -1.07 25.79
N LEU A 115 -0.76 -0.83 26.93
CA LEU A 115 -0.09 -0.52 28.20
C LEU A 115 0.73 -1.71 28.72
N THR A 116 0.32 -2.93 28.39
CA THR A 116 1.03 -4.16 28.74
C THR A 116 1.24 -5.02 27.48
N PRO A 117 2.47 -5.51 27.23
CA PRO A 117 2.72 -6.48 26.17
C PRO A 117 1.83 -7.72 26.33
N PRO A 118 1.40 -8.35 25.22
CA PRO A 118 0.66 -9.60 25.33
C PRO A 118 1.56 -10.68 25.99
N PRO A 119 1.01 -11.58 26.84
CA PRO A 119 1.81 -12.64 27.47
C PRO A 119 2.51 -13.56 26.47
N SER A 120 1.86 -13.77 25.33
CA SER A 120 2.29 -14.56 24.18
C SER A 120 1.67 -14.00 22.90
N GLY A 121 2.24 -14.31 21.75
CA GLY A 121 1.84 -13.80 20.45
C GLY A 121 2.30 -12.38 20.14
N ILE A 122 1.85 -11.89 18.99
CA ILE A 122 2.10 -10.56 18.46
C ILE A 122 0.78 -9.81 18.37
N ARG A 123 0.69 -8.68 19.09
CA ARG A 123 -0.41 -7.73 18.93
C ARG A 123 -0.08 -6.80 17.76
N HIS A 124 -0.99 -6.69 16.81
CA HIS A 124 -0.88 -5.84 15.62
C HIS A 124 -2.06 -4.88 15.56
N LEU A 125 -1.78 -3.63 15.22
CA LEU A 125 -2.76 -2.61 14.85
C LEU A 125 -2.42 -2.09 13.45
N TRP A 126 -3.37 -2.15 12.53
CA TRP A 126 -3.21 -1.53 11.22
C TRP A 126 -3.67 -0.07 11.23
N ILE A 127 -2.73 0.87 11.12
CA ILE A 127 -3.02 2.31 11.04
C ILE A 127 -3.40 2.70 9.60
N GLY A 128 -2.98 1.92 8.63
CA GLY A 128 -3.26 2.12 7.20
C GLY A 128 -1.98 2.20 6.38
N HIS A 129 -2.10 1.87 5.10
CA HIS A 129 -0.99 1.74 4.17
C HIS A 129 0.04 0.73 4.70
N SER A 130 1.31 1.09 4.76
CA SER A 130 2.36 0.29 5.41
C SER A 130 2.62 0.66 6.87
N THR A 131 1.76 1.50 7.47
CA THR A 131 1.86 1.86 8.88
C THR A 131 1.16 0.83 9.78
N SER A 132 1.97 0.10 10.54
CA SER A 132 1.53 -0.86 11.55
C SER A 132 2.15 -0.53 12.91
N LEU A 133 1.37 -0.68 13.97
CA LEU A 133 1.86 -0.68 15.34
C LEU A 133 1.86 -2.12 15.85
N VAL A 134 3.02 -2.62 16.29
CA VAL A 134 3.24 -4.03 16.59
C VAL A 134 3.84 -4.16 17.99
N GLN A 135 3.30 -5.03 18.85
CA GLN A 135 3.79 -5.23 20.20
C GLN A 135 3.93 -6.71 20.55
N PHE A 136 5.13 -7.10 20.95
CA PHE A 136 5.45 -8.46 21.42
C PHE A 136 6.77 -8.46 22.20
N ASP A 137 7.00 -9.49 23.01
CA ASP A 137 8.25 -9.70 23.77
C ASP A 137 8.85 -8.43 24.41
N GLY A 138 7.98 -7.59 24.98
CA GLY A 138 8.37 -6.39 25.71
C GLY A 138 8.66 -5.15 24.86
N VAL A 139 8.50 -5.19 23.54
CA VAL A 139 8.76 -4.05 22.64
C VAL A 139 7.52 -3.66 21.84
N THR A 140 7.40 -2.36 21.55
CA THR A 140 6.41 -1.77 20.65
C THR A 140 7.10 -1.10 19.45
N ILE A 141 6.66 -1.44 18.25
CA ILE A 141 7.31 -1.14 16.98
C ILE A 141 6.32 -0.39 16.09
N LEU A 142 6.79 0.64 15.41
CA LEU A 142 6.02 1.35 14.39
C LEU A 142 6.70 1.21 13.03
N THR A 143 5.98 0.78 12.00
CA THR A 143 6.52 0.64 10.63
C THR A 143 6.09 1.81 9.77
N ASP A 144 6.97 2.33 8.90
CA ASP A 144 6.69 3.33 7.86
C ASP A 144 5.56 4.34 8.22
N PRO A 145 5.74 5.17 9.26
CA PRO A 145 4.67 5.98 9.81
C PRO A 145 4.24 7.11 8.87
N VAL A 146 3.00 7.04 8.37
CA VAL A 146 2.38 8.08 7.55
C VAL A 146 1.00 8.48 8.11
N PHE A 147 1.01 9.54 8.92
CA PHE A 147 -0.18 10.18 9.48
C PHE A 147 -0.70 11.34 8.63
N SER A 148 0.11 11.84 7.68
CA SER A 148 -0.29 12.91 6.78
C SER A 148 -1.42 12.51 5.83
N ASP A 149 -2.16 13.52 5.38
CA ASP A 149 -3.23 13.38 4.39
C ASP A 149 -2.72 13.05 2.98
N ARG A 150 -1.47 13.41 2.67
CA ARG A 150 -0.88 13.27 1.32
C ARG A 150 0.54 12.73 1.36
N CYS A 151 0.85 11.86 0.40
CA CYS A 151 2.21 11.38 0.13
C CYS A 151 2.90 12.33 -0.85
N SER A 152 3.53 13.40 -0.34
CA SER A 152 4.10 14.44 -1.20
C SER A 152 5.05 15.37 -0.44
N PRO A 153 6.06 15.96 -1.12
CA PRO A 153 6.82 17.07 -0.55
C PRO A 153 5.99 18.35 -0.39
N LEU A 154 4.86 18.47 -1.10
CA LEU A 154 4.01 19.66 -1.11
C LEU A 154 2.61 19.31 -0.60
N LYS A 155 2.08 20.14 0.31
CA LYS A 155 0.76 19.91 0.94
C LYS A 155 -0.44 19.91 -0.01
N PHE A 156 -0.28 20.40 -1.25
CA PHE A 156 -1.37 20.57 -2.23
C PHE A 156 -1.24 19.67 -3.48
N VAL A 157 -0.13 18.96 -3.65
CA VAL A 157 0.13 18.04 -4.77
C VAL A 157 0.32 16.63 -4.23
N GLY A 158 0.14 15.61 -5.07
CA GLY A 158 0.37 14.20 -4.72
C GLY A 158 -0.88 13.47 -4.24
N ASN A 159 -0.75 12.17 -4.04
CA ASN A 159 -1.87 11.29 -3.73
C ASN A 159 -2.41 11.58 -2.33
N LYS A 160 -3.71 11.88 -2.24
CA LYS A 160 -4.41 12.07 -0.96
C LYS A 160 -4.95 10.71 -0.49
N ARG A 161 -4.85 10.41 0.81
CA ARG A 161 -5.51 9.25 1.38
C ARG A 161 -7.03 9.37 1.25
N TYR A 162 -7.69 8.26 0.94
CA TYR A 162 -9.16 8.18 0.92
C TYR A 162 -9.74 7.58 2.20
N ARG A 163 -8.92 6.96 3.05
CA ARG A 163 -9.23 6.65 4.45
C ARG A 163 -8.33 7.42 5.39
N PRO A 164 -8.86 8.14 6.40
CA PRO A 164 -8.04 8.81 7.41
C PRO A 164 -7.28 7.79 8.28
N PRO A 165 -6.19 8.18 8.96
CA PRO A 165 -5.60 7.32 9.98
C PRO A 165 -6.59 7.19 11.16
N PRO A 166 -6.67 6.00 11.81
CA PRO A 166 -7.57 5.76 12.94
C PRO A 166 -7.16 6.48 14.23
N CYS A 167 -5.95 7.05 14.26
CA CYS A 167 -5.37 7.70 15.42
C CYS A 167 -4.40 8.81 14.98
N THR A 168 -3.90 9.59 15.95
CA THR A 168 -2.89 10.62 15.71
C THR A 168 -1.59 10.24 16.39
N VAL A 169 -0.49 10.89 16.00
CA VAL A 169 0.79 10.74 16.71
C VAL A 169 0.66 11.06 18.19
N ALA A 170 -0.26 11.95 18.61
CA ALA A 170 -0.46 12.29 20.02
C ALA A 170 -1.13 11.20 20.84
N THR A 171 -1.89 10.29 20.21
CA THR A 171 -2.65 9.24 20.90
C THR A 171 -1.96 7.87 20.89
N LEU A 172 -0.88 7.69 20.14
CA LEU A 172 -0.10 6.44 20.15
C LEU A 172 0.34 6.05 21.57
N PRO A 173 0.48 4.75 21.89
CA PRO A 173 1.14 4.33 23.11
C PRO A 173 2.66 4.59 23.00
N LYS A 174 3.43 4.18 24.02
CA LYS A 174 4.89 4.18 23.92
C LYS A 174 5.31 3.35 22.71
N VAL A 175 6.17 3.93 21.88
CA VAL A 175 6.88 3.25 20.79
C VAL A 175 8.34 3.12 21.21
N ASP A 176 8.94 1.95 21.07
CA ASP A 176 10.34 1.71 21.39
C ASP A 176 11.23 1.98 20.18
N PHE A 177 10.79 1.58 18.99
CA PHE A 177 11.50 1.90 17.76
C PHE A 177 10.63 1.96 16.51
N VAL A 178 11.14 2.68 15.51
CA VAL A 178 10.52 2.85 14.19
C VAL A 178 11.36 2.13 13.13
N LEU A 179 10.70 1.39 12.24
CA LEU A 179 11.32 0.75 11.07
C LEU A 179 10.92 1.52 9.81
N ILE A 180 11.91 2.05 9.09
CA ILE A 180 11.71 2.66 7.78
C ILE A 180 12.18 1.71 6.69
N SER A 181 11.31 1.34 5.75
CA SER A 181 11.66 0.42 4.65
C SER A 181 12.40 1.12 3.51
N ASN A 182 11.94 2.29 3.09
CA ASN A 182 12.50 3.02 1.95
C ASN A 182 12.24 4.54 2.06
N SER A 183 12.72 5.28 1.07
CA SER A 183 12.68 6.74 1.09
C SER A 183 11.45 7.37 0.42
N HIS A 184 10.50 6.62 -0.14
CA HIS A 184 9.31 7.18 -0.80
C HIS A 184 8.40 7.92 0.18
N TYR A 185 7.62 8.89 -0.33
CA TYR A 185 6.81 9.80 0.50
C TYR A 185 5.65 9.12 1.24
N ASP A 186 5.21 7.98 0.75
CA ASP A 186 4.18 7.13 1.36
C ASP A 186 4.73 6.12 2.37
N HIS A 187 6.05 6.08 2.56
CA HIS A 187 6.73 5.27 3.58
C HIS A 187 7.53 6.11 4.58
N LEU A 188 7.99 7.29 4.14
CA LEU A 188 8.78 8.24 4.92
C LEU A 188 8.17 9.64 4.84
N ASP A 189 7.20 9.88 5.72
CA ASP A 189 6.52 11.16 5.84
C ASP A 189 7.24 12.10 6.84
N TYR A 190 7.68 13.26 6.34
CA TYR A 190 8.40 14.25 7.14
C TYR A 190 7.58 14.73 8.34
N ALA A 191 6.29 15.00 8.17
CA ALA A 191 5.47 15.53 9.26
C ALA A 191 5.27 14.48 10.36
N SER A 192 5.11 13.21 9.99
CA SER A 192 5.05 12.09 10.93
C SER A 192 6.36 11.93 11.69
N VAL A 193 7.50 11.97 11.00
CA VAL A 193 8.83 11.85 11.64
C VAL A 193 9.07 12.98 12.65
N VAL A 194 8.79 14.23 12.26
CA VAL A 194 8.94 15.38 13.16
C VAL A 194 8.00 15.26 14.36
N ALA A 195 6.72 14.95 14.16
CA ALA A 195 5.76 14.82 15.26
C ALA A 195 6.12 13.68 16.23
N LEU A 196 6.63 12.55 15.71
CA LEU A 196 7.09 11.43 16.53
C LEU A 196 8.32 11.82 17.36
N ASN A 197 9.27 12.52 16.74
CA ASN A 197 10.47 13.00 17.42
C ASN A 197 10.17 14.07 18.47
N GLU A 198 9.25 14.99 18.18
CA GLU A 198 8.78 16.00 19.15
C GLU A 198 8.09 15.36 20.36
N ARG A 199 7.31 14.29 20.13
CA ARG A 199 6.57 13.61 21.20
C ARG A 199 7.46 12.70 22.06
N PHE A 200 8.31 11.89 21.43
CA PHE A 200 9.03 10.82 22.12
C PHE A 200 10.51 11.12 22.33
N GLY A 201 11.09 12.05 21.57
CA GLY A 201 12.51 12.41 21.64
C GLY A 201 13.43 11.19 21.55
N ASP A 202 14.40 11.12 22.45
CA ASP A 202 15.37 10.01 22.56
C ASP A 202 14.75 8.69 23.08
N GLY A 203 13.45 8.70 23.43
CA GLY A 203 12.71 7.50 23.85
C GLY A 203 12.37 6.55 22.71
N ILE A 204 12.54 6.98 21.45
CA ILE A 204 12.38 6.14 20.25
C ILE A 204 13.71 5.96 19.52
N GLN A 205 14.02 4.72 19.14
CA GLN A 205 15.13 4.40 18.25
C GLN A 205 14.63 4.33 16.80
N TRP A 206 15.33 4.99 15.88
CA TRP A 206 15.02 4.91 14.45
C TRP A 206 15.94 3.91 13.77
N TYR A 207 15.35 2.99 12.99
CA TYR A 207 16.06 2.10 12.09
C TYR A 207 15.75 2.47 10.65
N GLY A 208 16.81 2.70 9.87
CA GLY A 208 16.70 3.03 8.46
C GLY A 208 17.74 2.31 7.61
N PRO A 209 17.46 2.09 6.33
CA PRO A 209 18.43 1.52 5.41
C PRO A 209 19.56 2.53 5.12
N MET A 210 20.70 2.00 4.67
CA MET A 210 21.90 2.77 4.32
C MET A 210 21.59 4.02 3.48
N GLY A 211 22.11 5.18 3.90
CA GLY A 211 21.92 6.49 3.27
C GLY A 211 20.83 7.35 3.92
N LEU A 212 20.00 6.79 4.81
CA LEU A 212 18.88 7.51 5.41
C LEU A 212 19.23 8.32 6.67
N LYS A 213 20.33 7.99 7.37
CA LYS A 213 20.68 8.57 8.67
C LYS A 213 20.75 10.10 8.65
N LYS A 214 21.41 10.66 7.64
CA LYS A 214 21.53 12.11 7.50
C LYS A 214 20.16 12.80 7.39
N TRP A 215 19.22 12.18 6.68
CA TRP A 215 17.88 12.74 6.52
C TRP A 215 17.10 12.72 7.84
N LEU A 216 17.16 11.61 8.58
CA LEU A 216 16.52 11.49 9.90
C LEU A 216 17.14 12.46 10.93
N ASN A 217 18.47 12.57 10.96
CA ASN A 217 19.16 13.53 11.82
C ASN A 217 18.74 14.98 11.52
N ASN A 218 18.55 15.32 10.24
CA ASN A 218 18.07 16.64 9.85
C ASN A 218 16.61 16.90 10.26
N CYS A 219 15.83 15.86 10.52
CA CYS A 219 14.49 15.97 11.11
C CYS A 219 14.52 16.08 12.64
N GLY A 220 15.70 16.08 13.27
CA GLY A 220 15.89 16.16 14.71
C GLY A 220 16.03 14.82 15.42
N CYS A 221 16.00 13.69 14.71
CA CYS A 221 16.14 12.36 15.30
C CYS A 221 17.61 12.12 15.71
N SER A 222 17.87 11.94 17.00
CA SER A 222 19.23 11.73 17.54
C SER A 222 19.63 10.24 17.56
N LYS A 223 18.68 9.36 17.90
CA LYS A 223 18.84 7.91 18.01
C LYS A 223 18.55 7.26 16.66
N VAL A 224 19.55 7.20 15.80
CA VAL A 224 19.42 6.62 14.45
C VAL A 224 20.48 5.54 14.20
N VAL A 225 20.00 4.32 13.96
CA VAL A 225 20.78 3.16 13.52
C VAL A 225 20.51 2.98 12.03
N GLU A 226 21.60 2.97 11.26
CA GLU A 226 21.57 2.79 9.82
C GLU A 226 22.23 1.46 9.49
N LEU A 227 21.55 0.62 8.73
CA LEU A 227 22.00 -0.72 8.38
C LEU A 227 21.94 -0.94 6.86
N THR A 228 22.84 -1.77 6.34
CA THR A 228 22.68 -2.42 5.04
C THR A 228 22.16 -3.84 5.23
N TRP A 229 21.71 -4.48 4.15
CA TRP A 229 21.17 -5.82 4.19
C TRP A 229 22.08 -6.83 4.90
N TRP A 230 21.46 -7.73 5.65
CA TRP A 230 22.06 -8.76 6.49
C TRP A 230 22.83 -8.24 7.71
N GLN A 231 22.85 -6.94 7.95
CA GLN A 231 23.33 -6.41 9.22
C GLN A 231 22.25 -6.50 10.30
N THR A 232 22.72 -6.82 11.49
CA THR A 232 21.91 -6.95 12.70
C THR A 232 22.34 -5.90 13.72
N HIS A 233 21.38 -5.34 14.43
CA HIS A 233 21.60 -4.54 15.61
C HIS A 233 20.82 -5.13 16.79
N MET A 234 21.50 -5.34 17.93
CA MET A 234 20.83 -5.72 19.17
C MET A 234 20.15 -4.49 19.76
N PHE A 235 18.82 -4.42 19.67
CA PHE A 235 18.08 -3.28 20.23
C PHE A 235 18.16 -3.26 21.75
N ASN A 236 17.97 -4.43 22.37
CA ASN A 236 17.99 -4.58 23.81
C ASN A 236 18.50 -5.98 24.16
N GLU A 237 19.68 -6.05 24.80
CA GLU A 237 20.31 -7.32 25.18
C GLU A 237 19.55 -8.02 26.32
N ASP A 238 19.00 -7.26 27.27
CA ASP A 238 18.22 -7.80 28.40
C ASP A 238 16.91 -8.46 27.93
N LEU A 239 16.27 -7.87 26.92
CA LEU A 239 15.07 -8.45 26.29
C LEU A 239 15.41 -9.50 25.22
N ASN A 240 16.68 -9.63 24.83
CA ASN A 240 17.13 -10.44 23.69
C ASN A 240 16.37 -10.13 22.38
N VAL A 241 16.26 -8.83 22.05
CA VAL A 241 15.58 -8.36 20.84
C VAL A 241 16.60 -7.86 19.82
N ALA A 242 16.62 -8.52 18.65
CA ALA A 242 17.47 -8.17 17.52
C ALA A 242 16.64 -7.55 16.38
N VAL A 243 17.20 -6.54 15.72
CA VAL A 243 16.64 -5.93 14.50
C VAL A 243 17.61 -6.18 13.35
N VAL A 244 17.11 -6.78 12.28
CA VAL A 244 17.90 -7.14 11.09
C VAL A 244 17.35 -6.40 9.88
N CYS A 245 18.22 -5.71 9.16
CA CYS A 245 17.89 -5.15 7.85
C CYS A 245 18.02 -6.25 6.80
N THR A 246 16.97 -6.53 6.03
CA THR A 246 16.96 -7.61 5.04
C THR A 246 16.61 -7.11 3.63
N PRO A 247 17.00 -7.83 2.57
CA PRO A 247 16.73 -7.41 1.20
C PRO A 247 15.24 -7.46 0.85
N CYS A 248 14.79 -6.48 0.07
CA CYS A 248 13.58 -6.55 -0.74
C CYS A 248 13.89 -6.03 -2.16
N GLN A 249 12.97 -6.17 -3.12
CA GLN A 249 13.14 -5.66 -4.47
C GLN A 249 12.32 -4.40 -4.68
N HIS A 250 12.96 -3.25 -4.54
CA HIS A 250 12.33 -1.95 -4.75
C HIS A 250 13.37 -0.93 -5.22
N TRP A 251 13.10 0.35 -5.00
CA TRP A 251 13.95 1.48 -5.38
C TRP A 251 13.74 2.63 -4.38
N GLY A 252 14.49 3.73 -4.51
CA GLY A 252 14.32 4.89 -3.65
C GLY A 252 14.42 6.21 -4.39
N LYS A 253 13.52 7.16 -4.11
CA LYS A 253 13.56 8.52 -4.65
C LYS A 253 12.74 9.49 -3.83
N ARG A 254 13.26 10.71 -3.63
CA ARG A 254 12.51 11.83 -3.02
C ARG A 254 12.55 13.09 -3.86
N THR A 255 13.61 13.30 -4.62
CA THR A 255 13.83 14.47 -5.46
C THR A 255 14.18 14.03 -6.88
N SER A 256 14.32 14.98 -7.81
CA SER A 256 14.68 14.64 -9.19
C SER A 256 16.13 14.19 -9.37
N LYS A 257 16.96 14.16 -8.31
CA LYS A 257 18.41 13.93 -8.38
C LYS A 257 18.92 12.92 -7.34
N ASP A 258 18.05 12.11 -6.76
CA ASP A 258 18.40 11.18 -5.68
C ASP A 258 17.92 9.74 -5.88
N ASP A 259 17.61 9.37 -7.14
CA ASP A 259 17.36 7.99 -7.54
C ASP A 259 18.41 7.04 -6.93
N ASN A 260 17.94 6.11 -6.11
CA ASN A 260 18.69 5.05 -5.43
C ASN A 260 19.89 5.51 -4.58
N LYS A 261 19.87 6.77 -4.08
CA LYS A 261 20.89 7.24 -3.12
C LYS A 261 20.69 6.71 -1.70
N VAL A 262 19.48 6.26 -1.39
CA VAL A 262 19.13 5.58 -0.14
C VAL A 262 18.69 4.17 -0.51
N LEU A 263 19.21 3.20 0.23
CA LEU A 263 18.86 1.79 0.09
C LEU A 263 17.37 1.57 0.46
N TRP A 264 16.76 0.49 -0.03
CA TRP A 264 15.44 0.00 0.38
C TRP A 264 15.61 -1.33 1.09
N SER A 265 14.75 -1.67 2.05
CA SER A 265 14.87 -2.90 2.83
C SER A 265 13.53 -3.40 3.36
N SER A 266 13.47 -4.70 3.58
CA SER A 266 12.59 -5.30 4.57
C SER A 266 13.30 -5.36 5.94
N TRP A 267 12.55 -5.72 6.97
CA TRP A 267 13.06 -5.80 8.33
C TRP A 267 12.61 -7.08 9.02
N CYS A 268 13.52 -7.71 9.75
CA CYS A 268 13.20 -8.77 10.70
C CYS A 268 13.41 -8.26 12.11
N VAL A 269 12.48 -8.56 13.01
CA VAL A 269 12.62 -8.33 14.45
C VAL A 269 12.49 -9.66 15.14
N ILE A 270 13.56 -10.09 15.79
CA ILE A 270 13.69 -11.41 16.41
C ILE A 270 13.69 -11.20 17.92
N GLY A 271 12.62 -11.63 18.58
CA GLY A 271 12.51 -11.67 20.03
C GLY A 271 12.83 -13.07 20.59
N PRO A 272 12.82 -13.21 21.91
CA PRO A 272 13.08 -14.48 22.59
C PRO A 272 12.02 -15.56 22.34
N ARG A 273 10.78 -15.18 21.98
CA ARG A 273 9.68 -16.14 21.76
C ARG A 273 9.00 -15.96 20.41
N HIS A 274 8.91 -14.72 19.92
CA HIS A 274 8.21 -14.38 18.69
C HIS A 274 9.12 -13.63 17.72
N SER A 275 8.79 -13.71 16.45
CA SER A 275 9.51 -13.00 15.39
C SER A 275 8.54 -12.34 14.42
N PHE A 276 8.89 -11.11 14.05
CA PHE A 276 8.10 -10.26 13.16
C PHE A 276 8.90 -9.94 11.90
N HIS A 277 8.26 -10.00 10.74
CA HIS A 277 8.84 -9.50 9.49
C HIS A 277 7.98 -8.39 8.88
N PHE A 278 8.65 -7.30 8.49
CA PHE A 278 8.05 -6.19 7.76
C PHE A 278 8.64 -6.13 6.36
N SER A 279 7.82 -6.41 5.34
CA SER A 279 8.31 -6.51 3.96
C SER A 279 8.62 -5.15 3.32
N GLY A 280 8.17 -4.05 3.93
CA GLY A 280 8.19 -2.74 3.28
C GLY A 280 7.29 -2.72 2.05
N ASP A 281 7.79 -2.07 0.99
CA ASP A 281 7.23 -2.14 -0.35
C ASP A 281 8.23 -2.84 -1.29
N THR A 282 7.72 -3.70 -2.16
CA THR A 282 8.56 -4.68 -2.86
C THR A 282 7.87 -5.37 -4.03
N ALA A 283 8.66 -5.75 -5.03
CA ALA A 283 8.36 -6.84 -5.95
C ALA A 283 8.80 -8.19 -5.37
N TYR A 284 8.42 -9.27 -6.04
CA TYR A 284 8.92 -10.60 -5.68
C TYR A 284 10.39 -10.73 -6.04
N CYS A 285 11.18 -11.29 -5.14
CA CYS A 285 12.56 -11.68 -5.39
C CYS A 285 12.93 -12.91 -4.57
N GLU A 286 13.96 -13.65 -4.98
CA GLU A 286 14.42 -14.86 -4.27
C GLU A 286 14.97 -14.59 -2.86
N GLY A 287 15.25 -13.32 -2.53
CA GLY A 287 15.71 -12.90 -1.20
C GLY A 287 14.79 -13.37 -0.07
N TYR A 288 13.48 -13.42 -0.30
CA TYR A 288 12.51 -13.88 0.71
C TYR A 288 12.74 -15.33 1.15
N ARG A 289 13.14 -16.20 0.22
CA ARG A 289 13.47 -17.60 0.55
C ARG A 289 14.74 -17.70 1.40
N GLN A 290 15.70 -16.80 1.18
CA GLN A 290 16.90 -16.73 2.02
C GLN A 290 16.55 -16.22 3.42
N ILE A 291 15.72 -15.17 3.51
CA ILE A 291 15.23 -14.62 4.78
C ILE A 291 14.50 -15.70 5.60
N GLY A 292 13.57 -16.44 4.99
CA GLY A 292 12.84 -17.51 5.68
C GLY A 292 13.71 -18.69 6.11
N ARG A 293 14.85 -18.93 5.45
CA ARG A 293 15.86 -19.93 5.89
C ARG A 293 16.70 -19.45 7.06
N CYS A 294 17.08 -18.17 7.07
CA CYS A 294 17.97 -17.61 8.08
C CYS A 294 17.25 -17.24 9.38
N TYR A 295 16.02 -16.74 9.27
CA TYR A 295 15.31 -16.11 10.39
C TYR A 295 13.89 -16.67 10.62
N GLY A 296 13.33 -17.40 9.64
CA GLY A 296 12.01 -18.01 9.75
C GLY A 296 12.03 -19.33 10.57
N PRO A 297 10.86 -19.82 11.00
CA PRO A 297 9.53 -19.28 10.70
C PRO A 297 9.22 -17.98 11.46
N PHE A 298 8.47 -17.08 10.83
CA PHE A 298 7.99 -15.84 11.47
C PHE A 298 6.63 -16.06 12.12
N THR A 299 6.41 -15.54 13.33
CA THR A 299 5.08 -15.54 13.96
C THR A 299 4.11 -14.68 13.14
N LEU A 300 4.54 -13.48 12.74
CA LEU A 300 3.74 -12.57 11.92
C LEU A 300 4.61 -11.88 10.88
N SER A 301 4.13 -11.84 9.64
CA SER A 301 4.66 -10.97 8.60
C SER A 301 3.63 -9.93 8.16
N THR A 302 4.09 -8.73 7.81
CA THR A 302 3.28 -7.74 7.08
C THR A 302 3.81 -7.63 5.67
N ILE A 303 2.93 -7.87 4.69
CA ILE A 303 3.30 -8.03 3.28
C ILE A 303 2.40 -7.13 2.42
N PRO A 304 2.95 -6.30 1.51
CA PRO A 304 2.15 -5.44 0.64
C PRO A 304 1.29 -6.28 -0.30
N ILE A 305 0.06 -5.84 -0.54
CA ILE A 305 -0.86 -6.49 -1.49
C ILE A 305 -1.47 -5.51 -2.51
N GLY A 306 -1.16 -4.21 -2.43
CA GLY A 306 -1.63 -3.16 -3.34
C GLY A 306 -0.46 -2.40 -3.99
N GLY A 307 -0.73 -1.54 -4.97
CA GLY A 307 0.29 -0.82 -5.73
C GLY A 307 0.67 -1.49 -7.06
N TYR A 308 -0.04 -2.56 -7.46
CA TYR A 308 0.48 -3.50 -8.46
C TYR A 308 0.02 -3.27 -9.89
N SER A 309 -0.97 -2.41 -10.16
CA SER A 309 -1.54 -2.26 -11.51
C SER A 309 -1.03 -1.02 -12.26
N PRO A 310 -0.67 -1.11 -13.57
CA PRO A 310 -0.64 -2.31 -14.41
C PRO A 310 0.62 -3.17 -14.18
N ARG A 311 0.49 -4.49 -14.31
CA ARG A 311 1.59 -5.44 -14.03
C ARG A 311 2.82 -5.23 -14.91
N ASP A 312 2.65 -4.88 -16.19
CA ASP A 312 3.78 -4.67 -17.13
C ASP A 312 4.73 -3.56 -16.69
N ILE A 313 4.26 -2.63 -15.84
CA ILE A 313 5.07 -1.53 -15.29
C ILE A 313 5.46 -1.82 -13.84
N MET A 314 4.49 -2.24 -13.03
CA MET A 314 4.66 -2.32 -11.58
C MET A 314 5.32 -3.62 -11.11
N SER A 315 5.32 -4.70 -11.90
CA SER A 315 5.81 -6.03 -11.45
C SER A 315 7.27 -6.06 -10.99
N ASN A 316 8.10 -5.12 -11.45
CA ASN A 316 9.49 -5.01 -11.02
C ASN A 316 9.66 -4.30 -9.67
N MET A 317 8.62 -3.61 -9.17
CA MET A 317 8.67 -2.80 -7.95
C MET A 317 7.62 -3.17 -6.90
N HIS A 318 6.49 -3.79 -7.31
CA HIS A 318 5.36 -4.15 -6.45
C HIS A 318 4.84 -5.56 -6.76
N VAL A 319 4.57 -6.32 -5.70
CA VAL A 319 3.85 -7.59 -5.73
C VAL A 319 2.34 -7.39 -5.90
N ASP A 320 1.72 -8.31 -6.62
CA ASP A 320 0.28 -8.55 -6.55
C ASP A 320 -0.03 -9.53 -5.40
N PRO A 321 -1.30 -9.75 -5.04
CA PRO A 321 -1.67 -10.67 -3.97
C PRO A 321 -1.15 -12.10 -4.15
N GLN A 322 -1.02 -12.61 -5.39
CA GLN A 322 -0.45 -13.94 -5.64
C GLN A 322 1.03 -14.01 -5.27
N ASN A 323 1.83 -13.02 -5.69
CA ASN A 323 3.22 -12.93 -5.30
C ASN A 323 3.36 -12.66 -3.79
N ALA A 324 2.44 -11.91 -3.17
CA ALA A 324 2.43 -11.72 -1.73
C ALA A 324 2.26 -13.06 -0.97
N VAL A 325 1.36 -13.93 -1.43
CA VAL A 325 1.21 -15.29 -0.86
C VAL A 325 2.47 -16.13 -1.05
N THR A 326 3.17 -15.97 -2.18
CA THR A 326 4.47 -16.63 -2.40
C THR A 326 5.53 -16.12 -1.41
N ILE A 327 5.57 -14.81 -1.12
CA ILE A 327 6.45 -14.23 -0.09
C ILE A 327 6.12 -14.81 1.29
N HIS A 328 4.83 -14.93 1.64
CA HIS A 328 4.40 -15.54 2.89
C HIS A 328 4.96 -16.96 3.06
N GLU A 329 4.87 -17.79 2.01
CA GLU A 329 5.41 -19.16 1.99
C GLU A 329 6.95 -19.17 2.08
N ASP A 330 7.65 -18.35 1.28
CA ASP A 330 9.11 -18.29 1.25
C ASP A 330 9.70 -17.78 2.59
N LEU A 331 9.01 -16.88 3.27
CA LEU A 331 9.33 -16.43 4.63
C LEU A 331 9.04 -17.48 5.70
N ARG A 332 8.26 -18.53 5.36
CA ARG A 332 7.73 -19.52 6.31
C ARG A 332 6.94 -18.85 7.44
N SER A 333 6.14 -17.85 7.08
CA SER A 333 5.32 -17.10 8.04
C SER A 333 4.19 -17.98 8.55
N GLN A 334 3.93 -17.96 9.85
CA GLN A 334 2.79 -18.65 10.44
C GLN A 334 1.49 -17.89 10.13
N ALA A 335 1.53 -16.56 10.26
CA ALA A 335 0.46 -15.67 9.81
C ALA A 335 1.01 -14.47 9.03
N SER A 336 0.18 -13.85 8.20
CA SER A 336 0.50 -12.59 7.53
C SER A 336 -0.69 -11.65 7.44
N ILE A 337 -0.41 -10.35 7.50
CA ILE A 337 -1.41 -9.30 7.32
C ILE A 337 -1.06 -8.48 6.08
N GLY A 338 -2.05 -8.31 5.20
CA GLY A 338 -1.92 -7.52 3.97
C GLY A 338 -1.87 -6.03 4.26
N ILE A 339 -0.81 -5.36 3.81
CA ILE A 339 -0.57 -3.92 3.96
C ILE A 339 -0.49 -3.21 2.59
N HIS A 340 -0.18 -1.91 2.57
CA HIS A 340 0.01 -1.08 1.37
C HIS A 340 -1.24 -0.83 0.50
N TRP A 341 -2.39 -1.37 0.91
CA TRP A 341 -3.67 -1.23 0.20
C TRP A 341 -4.68 -0.41 1.00
N GLY A 342 -5.85 -0.12 0.43
CA GLY A 342 -6.98 0.45 1.17
C GLY A 342 -6.81 1.89 1.70
N THR A 343 -5.71 2.60 1.36
CA THR A 343 -5.39 3.89 2.01
C THR A 343 -5.14 5.01 1.01
N PHE A 344 -4.22 4.80 0.06
CA PHE A 344 -3.90 5.73 -1.01
C PHE A 344 -4.20 5.09 -2.37
N SER A 345 -4.54 5.91 -3.37
CA SER A 345 -4.63 5.46 -4.76
C SER A 345 -3.29 5.75 -5.44
N LEU A 346 -2.40 4.76 -5.41
CA LEU A 346 -1.03 4.86 -5.96
C LEU A 346 -0.88 4.23 -7.35
N SER A 347 -1.86 3.42 -7.75
CA SER A 347 -1.88 2.59 -8.94
C SER A 347 -3.32 2.46 -9.45
N PHE A 348 -3.53 1.64 -10.48
CA PHE A 348 -4.79 1.61 -11.23
C PHE A 348 -5.79 0.53 -10.82
N GLU A 349 -5.47 -0.34 -9.86
CA GLU A 349 -6.42 -1.36 -9.39
C GLU A 349 -7.60 -0.74 -8.62
N PRO A 350 -8.80 -1.36 -8.67
CA PRO A 350 -9.90 -1.02 -7.76
C PRO A 350 -9.49 -1.20 -6.30
N TYR A 351 -9.97 -0.32 -5.41
CA TYR A 351 -9.49 -0.24 -4.03
C TYR A 351 -9.74 -1.50 -3.17
N LEU A 352 -10.74 -2.31 -3.51
CA LEU A 352 -11.04 -3.59 -2.84
C LEU A 352 -10.40 -4.81 -3.50
N GLU A 353 -9.96 -4.68 -4.76
CA GLU A 353 -9.40 -5.79 -5.54
C GLU A 353 -8.21 -6.48 -4.83
N PRO A 354 -7.30 -5.77 -4.13
CA PRO A 354 -6.25 -6.42 -3.34
C PRO A 354 -6.75 -7.45 -2.32
N ARG A 355 -7.81 -7.12 -1.56
CA ARG A 355 -8.41 -8.03 -0.57
C ARG A 355 -9.08 -9.22 -1.26
N GLU A 356 -9.88 -8.96 -2.29
CA GLU A 356 -10.62 -10.00 -3.02
C GLU A 356 -9.69 -11.02 -3.70
N LEU A 357 -8.59 -10.55 -4.29
CA LEU A 357 -7.60 -11.41 -4.92
C LEU A 357 -6.77 -12.18 -3.89
N LEU A 358 -6.46 -11.60 -2.73
CA LEU A 358 -5.82 -12.33 -1.64
C LEU A 358 -6.72 -13.48 -1.17
N ASP A 359 -7.98 -13.19 -0.86
CA ASP A 359 -8.94 -14.20 -0.39
C ASP A 359 -9.10 -15.32 -1.43
N SER A 360 -9.18 -14.96 -2.72
CA SER A 360 -9.24 -15.92 -3.83
C SER A 360 -8.00 -16.80 -3.90
N GLU A 361 -6.81 -16.24 -3.69
CA GLU A 361 -5.55 -16.98 -3.74
C GLU A 361 -5.40 -17.95 -2.56
N ILE A 362 -5.80 -17.53 -1.36
CA ILE A 362 -5.83 -18.37 -0.16
C ILE A 362 -6.76 -19.57 -0.35
N GLN A 363 -7.95 -19.34 -0.90
CA GLN A 363 -8.88 -20.42 -1.26
C GLN A 363 -8.30 -21.34 -2.34
N ARG A 364 -7.71 -20.77 -3.40
CA ARG A 364 -7.10 -21.53 -4.51
C ARG A 364 -5.98 -22.45 -4.03
N LYS A 365 -5.14 -21.99 -3.10
CA LYS A 365 -4.06 -22.77 -2.49
C LYS A 365 -4.51 -23.65 -1.32
N LYS A 366 -5.79 -23.58 -0.91
CA LYS A 366 -6.36 -24.31 0.25
C LYS A 366 -5.60 -24.03 1.56
N MET A 367 -5.17 -22.78 1.73
CA MET A 367 -4.50 -22.33 2.96
C MET A 367 -5.54 -21.99 4.03
N LYS A 368 -5.15 -22.03 5.31
CA LYS A 368 -6.02 -21.59 6.41
C LYS A 368 -6.32 -20.10 6.24
N PRO A 369 -7.58 -19.62 6.35
CA PRO A 369 -7.87 -18.19 6.26
C PRO A 369 -7.09 -17.33 7.27
N SER A 370 -6.77 -17.89 8.44
CA SER A 370 -5.95 -17.25 9.47
C SER A 370 -4.45 -17.15 9.13
N SER A 371 -3.98 -17.83 8.07
CA SER A 371 -2.56 -17.80 7.68
C SER A 371 -2.17 -16.55 6.90
N PHE A 372 -3.08 -15.94 6.14
CA PHE A 372 -2.85 -14.65 5.49
C PHE A 372 -4.17 -13.97 5.22
N PHE A 373 -4.40 -12.83 5.88
CA PHE A 373 -5.67 -12.11 5.85
C PHE A 373 -5.44 -10.60 5.76
N THR A 374 -6.54 -9.86 5.61
CA THR A 374 -6.55 -8.39 5.78
C THR A 374 -7.35 -8.01 7.01
N VAL A 375 -7.05 -6.85 7.56
CA VAL A 375 -7.79 -6.25 8.68
C VAL A 375 -8.33 -4.88 8.24
N ASN A 376 -9.20 -4.28 9.03
CA ASN A 376 -9.68 -2.92 8.80
C ASN A 376 -8.74 -1.88 9.41
N HIS A 377 -8.83 -0.63 8.95
CA HIS A 377 -8.09 0.47 9.57
C HIS A 377 -8.51 0.60 11.03
N GLY A 378 -7.55 0.67 11.94
CA GLY A 378 -7.81 0.78 13.37
C GLY A 378 -8.07 -0.55 14.08
N GLU A 379 -8.14 -1.66 13.33
CA GLU A 379 -8.35 -2.98 13.91
C GLU A 379 -7.11 -3.47 14.66
N ILE A 380 -7.34 -4.00 15.86
CA ILE A 380 -6.31 -4.61 16.71
C ILE A 380 -6.50 -6.12 16.67
N THR A 381 -5.46 -6.86 16.30
CA THR A 381 -5.45 -8.33 16.23
C THR A 381 -4.33 -8.89 17.10
N LEU A 382 -4.57 -10.04 17.74
CA LEU A 382 -3.55 -10.80 18.45
C LEU A 382 -3.28 -12.10 17.68
N VAL A 383 -2.04 -12.32 17.27
CA VAL A 383 -1.62 -13.45 16.42
C VAL A 383 -0.63 -14.33 17.16
N GLY A 384 -0.86 -15.64 17.19
CA GLY A 384 0.08 -16.62 17.76
C GLY A 384 0.13 -16.63 19.29
N ALA A 385 -0.94 -16.21 19.97
CA ALA A 385 -0.95 -16.13 21.44
C ALA A 385 -1.15 -17.46 22.17
N ASP A 386 -1.69 -18.50 21.55
CA ASP A 386 -1.75 -19.87 22.07
C ASP A 386 -1.69 -20.84 20.86
N GLY A 387 -1.32 -22.10 21.10
CA GLY A 387 -1.02 -23.12 20.08
C GLY A 387 -1.88 -23.04 18.80
N PHE A 388 -1.23 -23.16 17.64
CA PHE A 388 -1.82 -23.10 16.29
C PHE A 388 -2.88 -24.19 15.96
N ASP A 389 -3.47 -24.82 16.99
CA ASP A 389 -4.39 -25.95 16.88
C ASP A 389 -5.86 -25.59 17.12
N GLU A 390 -6.22 -24.38 17.54
CA GLU A 390 -7.65 -24.00 17.68
C GLU A 390 -7.95 -22.59 17.15
N ILE A 391 -7.88 -22.45 15.83
CA ILE A 391 -8.78 -21.53 15.12
C ILE A 391 -9.28 -22.34 13.92
N ASP A 392 -10.52 -22.84 14.06
CA ASP A 392 -11.22 -23.76 13.16
C ASP A 392 -11.08 -23.45 11.66
#